data_AF-A0AA40A760-F1
#
_entry.id   AF-A0AA40A760-F1
#
_cell.length_a   1.000
_cell.length_b   1.000
_cell.length_c   1.000
_cell.angle_alpha   90.00
_cell.angle_beta   90.00
_cell.angle_gamma   90.00
#
_symmetry.space_group_name_H-M   'P 1'
#
loop_
_entity.id
_entity.type
_entity.pdbx_description
1 polymer ?
#
loop_
_entity_poly.entity_id
_entity_poly.type
_entity_poly.pdbx_seq_one_letter_code
_entity_poly.pdbx_strand_id
1 'polypeptide(L)'
;QTMMISKMDVAARGMDLTNTAFKSPLLQVAVSVGSELCDWLTHERIPRKDYLMAMGPAEGFAQPNRNGLQVLEAAQRCSEEVTSKFGKFFSSSGALGRRIIPDEYLPFWEFEPSSSWMVTTQTSILADHDEDYATQTFCNLLARRDTAPNARSLRYRLIYPVISKVVSSIHLHTTNMGYDSMPLPEGLINLPKYRIGPNDLALAIESLKENDTHDMVLEMDGCIPVLIGWVYHHWGGHLVI
;
A
#
# COMPACT_ATOMS: atom_id res chain seq x y z
N GLN A 1 48.12 30.18 -0.82
CA GLN A 1 46.75 30.69 -0.55
C GLN A 1 45.69 30.16 -1.51
N THR A 2 46.03 29.64 -2.70
CA THR A 2 45.08 29.21 -3.75
C THR A 2 44.26 27.95 -3.43
N MET A 3 44.76 27.06 -2.56
CA MET A 3 44.13 25.75 -2.27
C MET A 3 42.91 25.83 -1.34
N MET A 4 42.81 26.90 -0.53
CA MET A 4 41.72 27.10 0.42
C MET A 4 40.46 27.66 -0.27
N ILE A 5 40.66 28.46 -1.32
CA ILE A 5 39.59 29.04 -2.15
C ILE A 5 38.87 27.95 -2.96
N SER A 6 39.63 26.99 -3.51
CA SER A 6 39.07 25.84 -4.24
C SER A 6 38.21 24.92 -3.36
N LYS A 7 38.60 24.69 -2.09
CA LYS A 7 37.81 23.89 -1.15
C LYS A 7 36.53 24.60 -0.69
N MET A 8 36.58 25.93 -0.50
CA MET A 8 35.38 26.73 -0.20
C MET A 8 34.41 26.79 -1.38
N ASP A 9 34.89 26.89 -2.62
CA ASP A 9 34.03 26.92 -3.82
C ASP A 9 33.33 25.57 -4.04
N VAL A 10 34.00 24.44 -3.76
CA VAL A 10 33.37 23.10 -3.79
C VAL A 10 32.35 22.93 -2.65
N ALA A 11 32.65 23.41 -1.44
CA ALA A 11 31.71 23.35 -0.32
C ALA A 11 30.48 24.25 -0.54
N ALA A 12 30.67 25.45 -1.11
CA ALA A 12 29.59 26.37 -1.47
C ALA A 12 28.71 25.79 -2.57
N ARG A 13 29.29 25.20 -3.62
CA ARG A 13 28.54 24.50 -4.68
C ARG A 13 27.84 23.24 -4.17
N GLY A 14 28.44 22.52 -3.24
CA GLY A 14 27.81 21.38 -2.56
C GLY A 14 26.62 21.80 -1.70
N MET A 15 26.73 22.95 -1.01
CA MET A 15 25.63 23.58 -0.28
C MET A 15 24.54 24.09 -1.23
N ASP A 16 24.88 24.67 -2.37
CA ASP A 16 23.88 25.10 -3.36
C ASP A 16 23.18 23.91 -4.03
N LEU A 17 23.89 22.82 -4.32
CA LEU A 17 23.30 21.57 -4.84
C LEU A 17 22.37 20.91 -3.81
N THR A 18 22.77 20.84 -2.55
CA THR A 18 21.88 20.33 -1.48
C THR A 18 20.69 21.26 -1.29
N ASN A 19 20.88 22.59 -1.26
CA ASN A 19 19.80 23.55 -1.10
C ASN A 19 18.85 23.55 -2.31
N THR A 20 19.35 23.31 -3.52
CA THR A 20 18.53 23.13 -4.73
C THR A 20 17.80 21.79 -4.72
N ALA A 21 18.44 20.71 -4.24
CA ALA A 21 17.80 19.41 -4.04
C ALA A 21 16.71 19.45 -2.96
N PHE A 22 16.92 20.16 -1.85
CA PHE A 22 15.90 20.39 -0.80
C PHE A 22 14.74 21.29 -1.24
N LYS A 23 14.93 22.10 -2.30
CA LYS A 23 13.86 22.86 -2.96
C LYS A 23 13.10 22.04 -4.01
N SER A 24 13.54 20.82 -4.32
CA SER A 24 12.78 19.92 -5.18
C SER A 24 11.46 19.55 -4.50
N PRO A 25 10.30 19.80 -5.14
CA PRO A 25 9.00 19.40 -4.60
C PRO A 25 8.93 17.91 -4.24
N LEU A 26 9.58 17.05 -5.04
CA LEU A 26 9.64 15.61 -4.81
C LEU A 26 10.41 15.26 -3.53
N LEU A 27 11.52 15.95 -3.27
CA LEU A 27 12.33 15.70 -2.07
C LEU A 27 11.60 16.19 -0.81
N GLN A 28 10.84 17.28 -0.91
CA GLN A 28 10.00 17.76 0.19
C GLN A 28 8.86 16.80 0.51
N VAL A 29 8.24 16.20 -0.52
CA VAL A 29 7.24 15.14 -0.34
C VAL A 29 7.88 13.92 0.34
N ALA A 30 9.01 13.42 -0.18
CA ALA A 30 9.70 12.26 0.39
C ALA A 30 10.13 12.48 1.85
N VAL A 31 10.66 13.66 2.19
CA VAL A 31 11.04 14.00 3.57
C VAL A 31 9.81 14.09 4.48
N SER A 32 8.71 14.69 4.00
CA SER A 32 7.46 14.75 4.76
C SER A 32 6.94 13.35 5.07
N VAL A 33 6.90 12.47 4.06
CA VAL A 33 6.39 11.10 4.24
C VAL A 33 7.31 10.27 5.13
N GLY A 34 8.63 10.36 4.94
CA GLY A 34 9.60 9.69 5.80
C GLY A 34 9.51 10.14 7.26
N SER A 35 9.25 11.43 7.52
CA SER A 35 9.03 11.94 8.89
C SER A 35 7.74 11.38 9.49
N GLU A 36 6.65 11.40 8.73
CA GLU A 36 5.35 10.88 9.17
C GLU A 36 5.40 9.38 9.48
N LEU A 37 6.09 8.58 8.66
CA LEU A 37 6.33 7.17 8.92
C LEU A 37 7.16 6.96 10.20
N CYS A 38 8.22 7.75 10.40
CA CYS A 38 9.02 7.67 11.62
C CYS A 38 8.19 7.99 12.88
N ASP A 39 7.35 9.03 12.81
CA ASP A 39 6.46 9.41 13.90
C ASP A 39 5.43 8.31 14.18
N TRP A 40 4.84 7.73 13.14
CA TRP A 40 3.91 6.62 13.24
C TRP A 40 4.53 5.38 13.88
N LEU A 41 5.70 4.95 13.40
CA LEU A 41 6.44 3.81 13.96
C LEU A 41 6.77 4.04 15.45
N THR A 42 7.12 5.27 15.81
CA THR A 42 7.39 5.65 17.19
C THR A 42 6.12 5.60 18.05
N HIS A 43 5.00 6.09 17.52
CA HIS A 43 3.70 6.07 18.20
C HIS A 43 3.20 4.64 18.46
N GLU A 44 3.27 3.79 17.43
CA GLU A 44 2.87 2.38 17.50
C GLU A 44 3.90 1.48 18.19
N ARG A 45 5.06 2.05 18.57
CA ARG A 45 6.20 1.34 19.20
C ARG A 45 6.72 0.17 18.35
N ILE A 46 6.72 0.34 17.03
CA ILE A 46 7.21 -0.65 16.07
C ILE A 46 8.68 -0.35 15.77
N PRO A 47 9.61 -1.29 16.06
CA PRO A 47 10.99 -1.13 15.66
C PRO A 47 11.10 -1.05 14.14
N ARG A 48 11.88 -0.09 13.63
CA ARG A 48 12.10 0.09 12.17
C ARG A 48 12.53 -1.21 11.48
N LYS A 49 13.37 -2.00 12.15
CA LYS A 49 13.83 -3.30 11.65
C LYS A 49 12.67 -4.28 11.43
N ASP A 50 11.73 -4.33 12.36
CA ASP A 50 10.59 -5.25 12.29
C ASP A 50 9.60 -4.80 11.22
N TYR A 51 9.43 -3.48 11.07
CA TYR A 51 8.67 -2.90 9.96
C TYR A 51 9.27 -3.27 8.61
N LEU A 52 10.56 -3.04 8.39
CA LEU A 52 11.24 -3.39 7.14
C LEU A 52 11.23 -4.89 6.89
N MET A 53 11.37 -5.70 7.95
CA MET A 53 11.26 -7.15 7.84
C MET A 53 9.86 -7.58 7.38
N ALA A 54 8.80 -6.96 7.90
CA ALA A 54 7.42 -7.30 7.55
C ALA A 54 7.01 -6.77 6.16
N MET A 55 7.44 -5.56 5.81
CA MET A 55 7.04 -4.85 4.59
C MET A 55 7.98 -5.05 3.41
N GLY A 56 9.19 -5.56 3.61
CA GLY A 56 10.12 -5.88 2.52
C GLY A 56 9.47 -6.79 1.45
N PRO A 57 8.80 -7.89 1.83
CA PRO A 57 8.06 -8.71 0.88
C PRO A 57 6.79 -8.05 0.31
N ALA A 58 6.40 -6.86 0.73
CA ALA A 58 5.28 -6.13 0.12
C ALA A 58 5.74 -5.28 -1.08
N GLU A 59 7.05 -5.00 -1.17
CA GLU A 59 7.63 -4.11 -2.16
C GLU A 59 7.44 -4.66 -3.58
N GLY A 60 6.85 -3.85 -4.46
CA GLY A 60 6.60 -4.22 -5.85
C GLY A 60 5.72 -5.47 -6.05
N PHE A 61 4.93 -5.87 -5.03
CA PHE A 61 4.08 -7.07 -5.13
C PHE A 61 3.00 -6.91 -6.21
N ALA A 62 2.33 -5.77 -6.20
CA ALA A 62 1.32 -5.44 -7.17
C ALA A 62 1.35 -3.93 -7.45
N GLN A 63 0.82 -3.56 -8.60
CA GLN A 63 0.59 -2.18 -8.98
C GLN A 63 -0.92 -1.98 -9.16
N PRO A 64 -1.50 -0.92 -8.59
CA PRO A 64 -2.85 -0.50 -8.94
C PRO A 64 -2.92 -0.15 -10.45
N ASN A 65 -3.95 -0.64 -11.13
CA ASN A 65 -4.26 -0.20 -12.50
C ASN A 65 -5.01 1.14 -12.48
N ARG A 66 -5.53 1.60 -13.64
CA ARG A 66 -6.30 2.85 -13.72
C ARG A 66 -7.49 2.92 -12.74
N ASN A 67 -8.19 1.81 -12.50
CA ASN A 67 -9.30 1.76 -11.55
C ASN A 67 -8.77 1.80 -10.11
N GLY A 68 -7.68 1.09 -9.83
CA GLY A 68 -6.98 1.17 -8.54
C GLY A 68 -6.48 2.59 -8.23
N LEU A 69 -5.91 3.29 -9.21
CA LEU A 69 -5.48 4.68 -9.07
C LEU A 69 -6.63 5.62 -8.72
N GLN A 70 -7.85 5.39 -9.23
CA GLN A 70 -9.02 6.18 -8.85
C GLN A 70 -9.36 6.03 -7.35
N VAL A 71 -9.18 4.82 -6.79
CA VAL A 71 -9.32 4.59 -5.34
C VAL A 71 -8.31 5.43 -4.57
N LEU A 72 -7.07 5.47 -5.04
CA LEU A 72 -5.98 6.22 -4.41
C LEU A 72 -6.20 7.73 -4.50
N GLU A 73 -6.61 8.23 -5.67
CA GLU A 73 -6.94 9.65 -5.87
C GLU A 73 -8.13 10.09 -5.01
N ALA A 74 -9.12 9.22 -4.83
CA ALA A 74 -10.24 9.49 -3.93
C ALA A 74 -9.76 9.58 -2.47
N ALA A 75 -8.92 8.62 -2.04
CA ALA A 75 -8.33 8.63 -0.71
C ALA A 75 -7.47 9.88 -0.46
N GLN A 76 -6.67 10.29 -1.45
CA GLN A 76 -5.84 11.49 -1.33
C GLN A 76 -6.69 12.77 -1.24
N ARG A 77 -7.70 12.93 -2.11
CA ARG A 77 -8.59 14.10 -2.08
C ARG A 77 -9.30 14.26 -0.75
N CYS A 78 -9.82 13.17 -0.18
CA CYS A 78 -10.45 13.20 1.14
C CYS A 78 -9.46 13.61 2.25
N SER A 79 -8.20 13.18 2.17
CA SER A 79 -7.14 13.58 3.12
C SER A 79 -6.89 15.09 3.08
N GLU A 80 -6.81 15.65 1.87
CA GLU A 80 -6.60 17.08 1.63
C GLU A 80 -7.79 17.90 2.12
N GLU A 81 -9.01 17.44 1.89
CA GLU A 81 -10.23 18.09 2.38
C GLU A 81 -10.32 18.12 3.91
N VAL A 82 -10.04 17.00 4.58
CA VAL A 82 -10.04 16.93 6.06
C VAL A 82 -8.97 17.86 6.63
N THR A 83 -7.78 17.85 6.02
CA THR A 83 -6.66 18.73 6.42
C THR A 83 -7.00 20.21 6.21
N SER A 84 -7.68 20.54 5.12
CA SER A 84 -8.12 21.90 4.80
C SER A 84 -9.22 22.41 5.75
N LYS A 85 -10.20 21.55 6.07
CA LYS A 85 -11.37 21.92 6.89
C LYS A 85 -11.08 21.92 8.40
N PHE A 86 -10.25 21.01 8.89
CA PHE A 86 -10.01 20.82 10.33
C PHE A 86 -8.57 21.13 10.77
N GLY A 87 -7.73 21.57 9.84
CA GLY A 87 -6.32 21.88 10.09
C GLY A 87 -5.45 20.64 10.31
N LYS A 88 -4.12 20.83 10.28
CA LYS A 88 -3.15 19.73 10.45
C LYS A 88 -3.32 18.93 11.75
N PHE A 89 -3.92 19.53 12.79
CA PHE A 89 -4.14 18.89 14.10
C PHE A 89 -5.23 17.82 14.11
N PHE A 90 -6.20 17.85 13.20
CA PHE A 90 -7.16 16.75 13.01
C PHE A 90 -6.70 15.75 11.95
N SER A 91 -5.78 16.16 11.07
CA SER A 91 -5.08 15.25 10.14
C SER A 91 -4.06 14.34 10.85
N SER A 92 -3.87 14.48 12.17
CA SER A 92 -2.92 13.72 12.98
C SER A 92 -3.45 12.35 13.42
N SER A 93 -4.40 11.74 12.72
CA SER A 93 -4.56 10.30 12.89
C SER A 93 -3.21 9.71 12.52
N GLY A 94 -2.55 9.03 13.46
CA GLY A 94 -1.33 8.27 13.21
C GLY A 94 -1.63 7.11 12.28
N ALA A 95 -2.04 7.43 11.05
CA ALA A 95 -2.48 6.53 10.02
C ALA A 95 -1.57 6.80 8.82
N LEU A 96 -0.61 5.90 8.64
CA LEU A 96 0.28 5.82 7.49
C LEU A 96 -0.49 5.90 6.15
N GLY A 97 -1.74 5.41 6.13
CA GLY A 97 -2.60 5.36 4.95
C GLY A 97 -2.86 6.70 4.24
N ARG A 98 -2.52 7.86 4.81
CA ARG A 98 -2.73 9.15 4.14
C ARG A 98 -1.70 9.53 3.10
N ARG A 99 -0.53 8.92 3.16
CA ARG A 99 0.57 9.16 2.22
C ARG A 99 0.74 7.92 1.38
N ILE A 100 -0.32 7.56 0.66
CA ILE A 100 -0.21 6.57 -0.41
C ILE A 100 0.47 7.30 -1.55
N ILE A 101 1.79 7.17 -1.65
CA ILE A 101 2.50 7.69 -2.82
C ILE A 101 2.51 6.58 -3.88
N PRO A 102 1.96 6.83 -5.08
CA PRO A 102 2.13 5.92 -6.21
C PRO A 102 3.61 5.75 -6.54
N ASP A 103 4.03 4.52 -6.87
CA ASP A 103 5.43 4.14 -7.12
C ASP A 103 6.15 5.06 -8.12
N GLU A 104 5.41 5.62 -9.09
CA GLU A 104 5.92 6.54 -10.11
C GLU A 104 6.43 7.89 -9.58
N TYR A 105 6.08 8.28 -8.34
CA TYR A 105 6.46 9.57 -7.75
C TYR A 105 7.62 9.50 -6.73
N LEU A 106 8.12 8.29 -6.41
CA LEU A 106 9.26 8.10 -5.51
C LEU A 106 10.47 7.50 -6.26
N PRO A 107 11.32 8.34 -6.88
CA PRO A 107 12.60 7.87 -7.44
C PRO A 107 13.64 7.47 -6.37
N PHE A 108 13.30 7.58 -5.08
CA PHE A 108 14.16 7.20 -3.94
C PHE A 108 13.64 5.90 -3.30
N TRP A 109 13.95 4.81 -3.99
CA TRP A 109 13.65 3.40 -3.71
C TRP A 109 14.21 2.83 -2.38
N GLU A 110 14.78 3.65 -1.49
CA GLU A 110 15.34 3.17 -0.22
C GLU A 110 14.48 3.47 1.02
N PHE A 111 13.41 4.27 0.89
CA PHE A 111 12.69 4.77 2.06
C PHE A 111 11.22 4.36 2.18
N GLU A 112 10.57 3.85 1.13
CA GLU A 112 9.19 3.38 1.24
C GLU A 112 8.89 2.20 0.30
N PRO A 113 8.61 0.98 0.84
CA PRO A 113 7.90 -0.01 0.07
C PRO A 113 6.48 0.51 -0.16
N SER A 114 6.17 0.89 -1.40
CA SER A 114 4.85 1.40 -1.80
C SER A 114 3.75 0.46 -1.32
N SER A 115 2.97 0.95 -0.35
CA SER A 115 1.80 0.29 0.22
C SER A 115 0.53 0.59 -0.57
N SER A 116 0.66 1.24 -1.73
CA SER A 116 -0.46 1.67 -2.57
C SER A 116 -1.38 0.52 -2.96
N TRP A 117 -0.79 -0.62 -3.33
CA TRP A 117 -1.53 -1.82 -3.63
C TRP A 117 -2.22 -2.45 -2.41
N MET A 118 -1.65 -2.27 -1.21
CA MET A 118 -2.27 -2.75 0.03
C MET A 118 -3.54 -1.95 0.30
N VAL A 119 -3.56 -0.66 0.01
CA VAL A 119 -4.80 0.13 0.18
C VAL A 119 -5.88 -0.32 -0.79
N THR A 120 -5.59 -0.46 -2.08
CA THR A 120 -6.59 -0.92 -3.05
C THR A 120 -7.04 -2.36 -2.80
N THR A 121 -6.12 -3.23 -2.36
CA THR A 121 -6.45 -4.60 -1.95
C THR A 121 -7.33 -4.61 -0.72
N GLN A 122 -7.00 -3.82 0.30
CA GLN A 122 -7.78 -3.72 1.52
C GLN A 122 -9.18 -3.17 1.25
N THR A 123 -9.30 -2.15 0.41
CA THR A 123 -10.60 -1.62 -0.03
C THR A 123 -11.45 -2.69 -0.72
N SER A 124 -10.83 -3.55 -1.54
CA SER A 124 -11.54 -4.67 -2.18
C SER A 124 -11.98 -5.74 -1.17
N ILE A 125 -11.18 -5.98 -0.12
CA ILE A 125 -11.51 -6.92 0.95
C ILE A 125 -12.64 -6.38 1.84
N LEU A 126 -12.53 -5.12 2.27
CA LEU A 126 -13.48 -4.47 3.17
C LEU A 126 -14.89 -4.30 2.59
N ALA A 127 -15.05 -4.49 1.28
CA ALA A 127 -16.34 -4.52 0.62
C ALA A 127 -17.26 -5.64 1.16
N ASP A 128 -16.70 -6.80 1.49
CA ASP A 128 -17.47 -7.98 1.93
C ASP A 128 -16.90 -8.64 3.22
N HIS A 129 -15.75 -8.19 3.71
CA HIS A 129 -15.03 -8.77 4.86
C HIS A 129 -14.57 -7.69 5.86
N ASP A 130 -14.06 -8.12 7.02
CA ASP A 130 -13.59 -7.23 8.09
C ASP A 130 -12.07 -6.99 8.05
N GLU A 131 -11.60 -6.15 8.96
CA GLU A 131 -10.19 -5.79 9.13
C GLU A 131 -9.30 -6.98 9.52
N ASP A 132 -9.82 -7.92 10.32
CA ASP A 132 -9.06 -9.10 10.72
C ASP A 132 -8.85 -10.04 9.53
N TYR A 133 -9.87 -10.22 8.69
CA TYR A 133 -9.74 -10.94 7.44
C TYR A 133 -8.67 -10.31 6.53
N ALA A 134 -8.68 -8.98 6.37
CA ALA A 134 -7.64 -8.27 5.61
C ALA A 134 -6.24 -8.51 6.19
N THR A 135 -6.10 -8.41 7.51
CA THR A 135 -4.84 -8.69 8.23
C THR A 135 -4.32 -10.09 7.96
N GLN A 136 -5.20 -11.09 8.09
CA GLN A 136 -4.85 -12.49 7.83
C GLN A 136 -4.44 -12.70 6.37
N THR A 137 -5.17 -12.11 5.41
CA THR A 137 -4.83 -12.20 3.98
C THR A 137 -3.47 -11.59 3.69
N PHE A 138 -3.16 -10.38 4.16
CA PHE A 138 -1.84 -9.77 3.97
C PHE A 138 -0.73 -10.58 4.64
N CYS A 139 -0.95 -11.07 5.87
CA CYS A 139 0.04 -11.92 6.52
C CYS A 139 0.29 -13.20 5.74
N ASN A 140 -0.75 -13.83 5.18
CA ASN A 140 -0.59 -15.02 4.34
C ASN A 140 0.17 -14.70 3.05
N LEU A 141 -0.18 -13.62 2.35
CA LEU A 141 0.53 -13.17 1.15
C LEU A 141 2.02 -12.93 1.42
N LEU A 142 2.33 -12.12 2.44
CA LEU A 142 3.69 -11.70 2.75
C LEU A 142 4.52 -12.81 3.39
N ALA A 143 3.90 -13.76 4.09
CA ALA A 143 4.59 -14.92 4.64
C ALA A 143 4.90 -15.98 3.59
N ARG A 144 4.21 -15.97 2.44
CA ARG A 144 4.45 -16.90 1.32
C ARG A 144 5.60 -16.45 0.44
N ARG A 145 5.71 -15.15 0.21
CA ARG A 145 6.77 -14.55 -0.59
C ARG A 145 8.13 -14.81 0.04
N ASP A 146 9.06 -15.30 -0.78
CA ASP A 146 10.47 -15.56 -0.43
C ASP A 146 10.69 -16.51 0.78
N THR A 147 9.67 -17.29 1.16
CA THR A 147 9.71 -18.16 2.34
C THR A 147 9.30 -19.59 2.00
N ALA A 148 10.20 -20.54 2.33
CA ALA A 148 9.94 -21.96 2.17
C ALA A 148 8.68 -22.39 2.95
N PRO A 149 7.87 -23.36 2.45
CA PRO A 149 6.59 -23.75 3.05
C PRO A 149 6.66 -24.07 4.55
N ASN A 150 7.75 -24.69 4.99
CA ASN A 150 8.00 -25.06 6.38
C ASN A 150 8.26 -23.85 7.32
N ALA A 151 8.69 -22.70 6.79
CA ALA A 151 8.97 -21.50 7.57
C ALA A 151 7.83 -20.47 7.55
N ARG A 152 6.79 -20.68 6.73
CA ARG A 152 5.67 -19.74 6.56
C ARG A 152 4.91 -19.47 7.85
N SER A 153 4.66 -20.49 8.67
CA SER A 153 3.94 -20.34 9.95
C SER A 153 4.70 -19.48 10.96
N LEU A 154 6.03 -19.63 11.01
CA LEU A 154 6.90 -18.79 11.83
C LEU A 154 6.92 -17.36 11.29
N ARG A 155 7.08 -17.20 9.97
CA ARG A 155 7.08 -15.90 9.30
C ARG A 155 5.77 -15.13 9.55
N TYR A 156 4.63 -15.80 9.38
CA TYR A 156 3.31 -15.26 9.66
C TYR A 156 3.24 -14.67 11.08
N ARG A 157 3.66 -15.43 12.09
CA ARG A 157 3.63 -14.98 13.50
C ARG A 157 4.53 -13.77 13.76
N LEU A 158 5.67 -13.69 13.07
CA LEU A 158 6.62 -12.59 13.22
C LEU A 158 6.10 -11.29 12.58
N ILE A 159 5.39 -11.37 11.46
CA ILE A 159 4.92 -10.18 10.74
C ILE A 159 3.54 -9.71 11.21
N TYR A 160 2.71 -10.60 11.75
CA TYR A 160 1.32 -10.29 12.16
C TYR A 160 1.19 -9.05 13.06
N PRO A 161 2.02 -8.83 14.10
CA PRO A 161 1.89 -7.64 14.95
C PRO A 161 2.13 -6.32 14.20
N VAL A 162 2.98 -6.33 13.18
CA VAL A 162 3.25 -5.16 12.34
C VAL A 162 2.15 -4.98 11.31
N ILE A 163 1.79 -6.06 10.60
CA ILE A 163 0.79 -6.01 9.53
C ILE A 163 -0.59 -5.63 10.06
N SER A 164 -1.00 -6.14 11.22
CA SER A 164 -2.25 -5.72 11.87
C SER A 164 -2.29 -4.20 12.08
N LYS A 165 -1.20 -3.59 12.56
CA LYS A 165 -1.11 -2.13 12.74
C LYS A 165 -1.13 -1.36 11.42
N VAL A 166 -0.47 -1.87 10.39
CA VAL A 166 -0.51 -1.29 9.04
C VAL A 166 -1.95 -1.34 8.49
N VAL A 167 -2.62 -2.47 8.62
CA VAL A 167 -4.01 -2.67 8.17
C VAL A 167 -4.99 -1.80 8.95
N SER A 168 -4.86 -1.71 10.28
CA SER A 168 -5.66 -0.78 11.09
C SER A 168 -5.45 0.66 10.67
N SER A 169 -4.21 1.05 10.43
CA SER A 169 -3.84 2.40 9.98
C SER A 169 -4.47 2.73 8.62
N ILE A 170 -4.41 1.81 7.66
CA ILE A 170 -5.06 1.98 6.36
C ILE A 170 -6.59 1.95 6.51
N HIS A 171 -7.15 1.09 7.36
CA HIS A 171 -8.59 1.00 7.60
C HIS A 171 -9.14 2.30 8.18
N LEU A 172 -8.51 2.82 9.23
CA LEU A 172 -8.85 4.10 9.83
C LEU A 172 -8.81 5.21 8.78
N HIS A 173 -7.86 5.14 7.85
CA HIS A 173 -7.79 6.09 6.75
C HIS A 173 -8.95 5.93 5.77
N THR A 174 -9.17 4.73 5.22
CA THR A 174 -10.21 4.49 4.19
C THR A 174 -11.62 4.65 4.73
N THR A 175 -11.90 4.22 5.97
CA THR A 175 -13.22 4.34 6.60
C THR A 175 -13.56 5.77 7.00
N ASN A 176 -12.62 6.53 7.55
CA ASN A 176 -12.85 7.95 7.88
C ASN A 176 -13.08 8.82 6.62
N MET A 177 -12.77 8.28 5.44
CA MET A 177 -12.96 8.96 4.16
C MET A 177 -14.33 8.73 3.51
N GLY A 178 -15.15 7.85 4.10
CA GLY A 178 -16.45 7.51 3.51
C GLY A 178 -16.33 6.87 2.12
N TYR A 179 -15.19 6.23 1.82
CA TYR A 179 -15.03 5.51 0.58
C TYR A 179 -15.77 4.17 0.68
N ASP A 180 -16.99 4.14 0.17
CA ASP A 180 -17.65 2.87 -0.13
C ASP A 180 -16.95 2.25 -1.34
N SER A 181 -16.45 1.02 -1.17
CA SER A 181 -15.84 0.23 -2.24
C SER A 181 -16.66 0.35 -3.52
N MET A 182 -16.03 0.64 -4.67
CA MET A 182 -16.73 0.69 -5.95
C MET A 182 -17.53 -0.61 -6.12
N PRO A 183 -18.86 -0.54 -6.25
CA PRO A 183 -19.67 -1.73 -6.38
C PRO A 183 -19.25 -2.48 -7.63
N LEU A 184 -19.19 -3.81 -7.55
CA LEU A 184 -18.93 -4.63 -8.72
C LEU A 184 -19.97 -4.32 -9.83
N PRO A 185 -19.62 -4.50 -11.12
CA PRO A 185 -20.58 -4.38 -12.20
C PRO A 185 -21.90 -5.11 -11.92
N GLU A 186 -23.04 -4.54 -12.33
CA GLU A 186 -24.39 -5.05 -12.01
C GLU A 186 -24.60 -6.53 -12.37
N GLY A 187 -23.90 -7.05 -13.39
CA GLY A 187 -23.92 -8.46 -13.76
C GLY A 187 -23.34 -9.41 -12.71
N LEU A 188 -22.38 -8.94 -11.89
CA LEU A 188 -21.71 -9.74 -10.86
C LEU A 188 -22.39 -9.65 -9.49
N ILE A 189 -23.06 -8.53 -9.21
CA ILE A 189 -23.78 -8.32 -7.94
C ILE A 189 -24.88 -9.37 -7.73
N ASN A 190 -25.49 -9.82 -8.83
CA ASN A 190 -26.64 -10.73 -8.80
C ASN A 190 -26.25 -12.22 -8.72
N LEU A 191 -24.96 -12.56 -8.82
CA LEU A 191 -24.50 -13.94 -8.76
C LEU A 191 -24.42 -14.43 -7.30
N PRO A 192 -24.61 -15.74 -7.04
CA PRO A 192 -24.39 -16.33 -5.71
C PRO A 192 -22.98 -16.03 -5.24
N LYS A 193 -22.86 -15.29 -4.13
CA LYS A 193 -21.58 -14.91 -3.52
C LYS A 193 -21.02 -16.07 -2.70
N TYR A 194 -19.82 -16.52 -3.04
CA TYR A 194 -19.05 -17.49 -2.28
C TYR A 194 -18.01 -16.78 -1.43
N ARG A 195 -17.88 -17.23 -0.18
CA ARG A 195 -16.84 -16.78 0.74
C ARG A 195 -15.64 -17.71 0.61
N ILE A 196 -14.48 -17.10 0.42
CA ILE A 196 -13.19 -17.77 0.41
C ILE A 196 -12.48 -17.51 1.75
N GLY A 197 -11.58 -18.40 2.17
CA GLY A 197 -10.75 -18.17 3.35
C GLY A 197 -9.61 -17.18 3.06
N PRO A 198 -9.05 -16.50 4.08
CA PRO A 198 -8.01 -15.49 3.87
C PRO A 198 -6.72 -16.08 3.28
N ASN A 199 -6.39 -17.33 3.61
CA ASN A 199 -5.26 -18.06 3.02
C ASN A 199 -5.53 -18.46 1.56
N ASP A 200 -6.75 -18.85 1.23
CA ASP A 200 -7.12 -19.27 -0.12
C ASP A 200 -7.23 -18.07 -1.07
N LEU A 201 -7.67 -16.91 -0.55
CA LEU A 201 -7.60 -15.65 -1.27
C LEU A 201 -6.14 -15.24 -1.55
N ALA A 202 -5.26 -15.37 -0.54
CA ALA A 202 -3.84 -15.10 -0.72
C ALA A 202 -3.21 -16.01 -1.79
N LEU A 203 -3.58 -17.29 -1.79
CA LEU A 203 -3.21 -18.26 -2.83
C LEU A 203 -3.65 -17.80 -4.22
N ALA A 204 -4.93 -17.46 -4.36
CA ALA A 204 -5.49 -17.05 -5.64
C ALA A 204 -4.79 -15.79 -6.18
N ILE A 205 -4.56 -14.78 -5.34
CA ILE A 205 -3.87 -13.55 -5.72
C ILE A 205 -2.41 -13.83 -6.15
N GLU A 206 -1.68 -14.67 -5.41
CA GLU A 206 -0.31 -15.07 -5.75
C GLU A 206 -0.27 -15.78 -7.12
N SER A 207 -1.17 -16.74 -7.34
CA SER A 207 -1.29 -17.44 -8.63
C SER A 207 -1.66 -16.50 -9.78
N LEU A 208 -2.50 -15.49 -9.56
CA LEU A 208 -2.81 -14.49 -10.58
C LEU A 208 -1.61 -13.63 -10.93
N LYS A 209 -0.80 -13.25 -9.92
CA LYS A 209 0.43 -12.48 -10.15
C LYS A 209 1.52 -13.26 -10.87
N GLU A 210 1.65 -14.55 -10.61
CA GLU A 210 2.58 -15.40 -11.38
C GLU A 210 2.21 -15.47 -12.88
N ASN A 211 0.93 -15.26 -13.21
CA ASN A 211 0.40 -15.35 -14.57
C ASN A 211 0.09 -13.97 -15.20
N ASP A 212 0.64 -12.86 -14.68
CA ASP A 212 0.32 -11.46 -15.04
C ASP A 212 0.63 -11.03 -16.49
N THR A 213 1.08 -11.97 -17.31
CA THR A 213 1.57 -11.74 -18.68
C THR A 213 0.69 -12.37 -19.76
N HIS A 214 -0.35 -13.11 -19.39
CA HIS A 214 -1.20 -13.87 -20.33
C HIS A 214 -2.68 -13.54 -20.14
N ASP A 215 -3.48 -13.79 -21.17
CA ASP A 215 -4.93 -13.82 -21.03
C ASP A 215 -5.30 -14.91 -20.01
N MET A 216 -6.00 -14.51 -18.95
CA MET A 216 -6.41 -15.42 -17.88
C MET A 216 -7.92 -15.68 -17.98
N VAL A 217 -8.29 -16.95 -17.88
CA VAL A 217 -9.68 -17.35 -17.71
C VAL A 217 -9.88 -17.75 -16.26
N LEU A 218 -10.71 -16.98 -15.56
CA LEU A 218 -11.14 -17.27 -14.19
C LEU A 218 -12.40 -18.11 -14.23
N GLU A 219 -12.25 -19.42 -14.13
CA GLU A 219 -13.37 -20.33 -13.96
C GLU A 219 -13.72 -20.44 -12.47
N MET A 220 -14.96 -20.15 -12.11
CA MET A 220 -15.43 -20.15 -10.72
C MET A 220 -16.80 -20.80 -10.65
N ASP A 221 -16.97 -21.78 -9.75
CA ASP A 221 -18.27 -22.43 -9.50
C ASP A 221 -19.32 -21.45 -8.92
N GLY A 222 -18.86 -20.32 -8.37
CA GLY A 222 -19.69 -19.21 -7.94
C GLY A 222 -18.89 -17.91 -7.82
N CYS A 223 -19.58 -16.79 -7.68
CA CYS A 223 -18.95 -15.48 -7.68
C CYS A 223 -18.15 -15.28 -6.39
N ILE A 224 -16.85 -15.00 -6.47
CA ILE A 224 -16.01 -14.60 -5.33
C ILE A 224 -15.71 -13.09 -5.48
N PRO A 225 -16.54 -12.21 -4.87
CA PRO A 225 -16.50 -10.77 -5.14
C PRO A 225 -15.14 -10.13 -4.84
N VAL A 226 -14.51 -10.54 -3.74
CA VAL A 226 -13.22 -10.00 -3.30
C VAL A 226 -12.10 -10.29 -4.30
N LEU A 227 -12.09 -11.47 -4.93
CA LEU A 227 -11.09 -11.82 -5.93
C LEU A 227 -11.31 -11.03 -7.22
N ILE A 228 -12.56 -10.92 -7.66
CA ILE A 228 -12.91 -10.16 -8.86
C ILE A 228 -12.63 -8.67 -8.65
N GLY A 229 -12.96 -8.14 -7.48
CA GLY A 229 -12.64 -6.78 -7.07
C GLY A 229 -11.13 -6.53 -7.09
N TRP A 230 -10.33 -7.47 -6.57
CA TRP A 230 -8.89 -7.37 -6.64
C TRP A 230 -8.38 -7.33 -8.09
N VAL A 231 -8.84 -8.26 -8.95
CA VAL A 231 -8.48 -8.28 -10.38
C VAL A 231 -8.87 -6.96 -11.07
N TYR A 232 -10.05 -6.44 -10.80
CA TYR A 232 -10.53 -5.19 -11.38
C TYR A 232 -9.65 -3.98 -11.06
N HIS A 233 -9.00 -3.95 -9.90
CA HIS A 233 -8.13 -2.84 -9.45
C HIS A 233 -6.63 -3.08 -9.72
N HIS A 234 -6.21 -4.31 -10.02
CA HIS A 234 -4.78 -4.67 -10.12
C HIS A 234 -4.36 -5.29 -11.45
N TRP A 235 -5.29 -5.83 -12.23
CA TRP A 235 -4.99 -6.46 -13.52
C TRP A 235 -4.82 -5.40 -14.61
N GLY A 236 -3.78 -5.54 -15.44
CA GLY A 236 -3.52 -4.61 -16.54
C GLY A 236 -4.42 -4.76 -17.77
N GLY A 237 -5.19 -5.85 -17.85
CA GLY A 237 -6.05 -6.17 -19.00
C GLY A 237 -7.53 -5.78 -18.85
N HIS A 238 -8.35 -6.26 -19.78
CA HIS A 238 -9.80 -6.06 -19.75
C HIS A 238 -10.49 -7.22 -19.04
N LEU A 239 -11.32 -6.92 -18.05
CA LEU A 239 -12.20 -7.92 -17.43
C LEU A 239 -13.41 -8.14 -18.34
N VAL A 240 -13.54 -9.35 -18.87
CA VAL A 240 -14.72 -9.82 -19.59
C VAL A 240 -15.38 -10.90 -18.74
N ILE A 241 -16.70 -10.79 -18.55
CA ILE A 241 -17.53 -11.66 -17.71
C ILE A 241 -18.49 -12.42 -18.61
#